data_AF-A0AA38GFP7-F1
#
_entry.id   AF-A0AA38GFP7-F1
#
_cell.length_a   1.000
_cell.length_b   1.000
_cell.length_c   1.000
_cell.angle_alpha   90.00
_cell.angle_beta   90.00
_cell.angle_gamma   90.00
#
_symmetry.space_group_name_H-M   'P 1'
#
loop_
_entity.id
_entity.type
_entity.pdbx_description
1 polymer ?
#
loop_
_entity_poly.entity_id
_entity_poly.type
_entity_poly.pdbx_seq_one_letter_code
_entity_poly.pdbx_strand_id
1 'polypeptide(L)' 'SKTIKTIAETILKAEDDVQKLIEKARSKTLEAEPGRTMMESFENKVNQVLNKARDDAGTFAQKGLDERNNLKAMVTAGSK' A
#
# COMPACT_ATOMS: atom_id res chain seq x y z
N SER A 1 -0.83 6.90 19.68
CA SER A 1 -0.89 7.89 18.58
C SER A 1 -1.88 7.40 17.52
N LYS A 2 -2.85 8.24 17.11
CA LYS A 2 -3.87 7.90 16.10
C LYS A 2 -3.23 7.45 14.78
N THR A 3 -2.13 8.10 14.40
CA THR A 3 -1.37 7.82 13.17
C THR A 3 -0.80 6.40 13.13
N ILE A 4 -0.16 5.93 14.20
CA ILE A 4 0.43 4.59 14.25
C ILE A 4 -0.64 3.50 14.16
N LYS A 5 -1.81 3.71 14.79
CA LYS A 5 -2.94 2.78 14.68
C LYS A 5 -3.44 2.69 13.23
N THR A 6 -3.67 3.83 12.58
CA THR A 6 -4.12 3.86 11.18
C THR A 6 -3.11 3.23 10.21
N ILE A 7 -1.80 3.42 10.44
CA ILE A 7 -0.75 2.75 9.66
C ILE A 7 -0.82 1.23 9.86
N ALA A 8 -0.92 0.75 11.11
CA ALA A 8 -1.04 -0.68 11.39
C ALA A 8 -2.29 -1.30 10.76
N GLU A 9 -3.44 -0.62 10.85
CA GLU A 9 -4.69 -1.02 10.19
C GLU A 9 -4.54 -1.12 8.66
N THR A 10 -3.79 -0.19 8.06
CA THR A 10 -3.52 -0.20 6.61
C THR A 10 -2.67 -1.39 6.20
N ILE A 11 -1.66 -1.74 7.00
CA ILE A 11 -0.81 -2.91 6.76
C ILE A 11 -1.63 -4.20 6.90
N LEU A 12 -2.40 -4.34 7.98
CA LEU A 12 -3.25 -5.52 8.21
C LEU A 12 -4.27 -5.72 7.08
N LYS A 13 -4.85 -4.63 6.57
CA LYS A 13 -5.75 -4.68 5.43
C LYS A 13 -5.03 -5.18 4.17
N ALA A 14 -3.81 -4.71 3.92
CA ALA A 14 -3.02 -5.14 2.77
C ALA A 14 -2.65 -6.63 2.85
N GLU A 15 -2.31 -7.13 4.03
CA GLU A 15 -2.06 -8.55 4.27
C GLU A 15 -3.31 -9.40 3.99
N ASP A 16 -4.48 -8.97 4.46
CA ASP A 16 -5.76 -9.65 4.19
C ASP A 16 -6.12 -9.63 2.69
N ASP A 17 -5.90 -8.50 2.01
CA ASP A 17 -6.13 -8.39 0.56
C ASP A 17 -5.18 -9.30 -0.25
N VAL A 18 -3.91 -9.42 0.16
CA VAL A 18 -2.95 -10.36 -0.45
C VAL A 18 -3.35 -11.81 -0.18
N GLN A 19 -3.81 -12.13 1.02
CA GLN A 19 -4.29 -13.47 1.36
C GLN A 19 -5.47 -13.89 0.47
N LYS A 20 -6.42 -12.99 0.23
CA LYS A 20 -7.55 -13.23 -0.70
C LYS A 20 -7.07 -13.44 -2.14
N LEU A 21 -6.03 -12.74 -2.58
CA LEU A 21 -5.43 -12.97 -3.90
C LEU A 21 -4.78 -14.35 -3.99
N ILE A 22 -4.09 -14.79 -2.93
CA ILE A 22 -3.48 -16.13 -2.84
C ILE A 22 -4.56 -17.21 -2.92
N GLU A 23 -5.66 -17.05 -2.18
CA GLU A 23 -6.79 -17.98 -2.22
C GLU A 23 -7.38 -18.08 -3.62
N LYS A 24 -7.64 -16.93 -4.28
CA LYS A 24 -8.14 -16.89 -5.67
C LYS A 24 -7.19 -17.56 -6.66
N ALA A 25 -5.89 -17.36 -6.50
CA ALA A 25 -4.87 -17.99 -7.35
C ALA A 25 -4.86 -19.51 -7.15
N ARG A 26 -4.93 -19.99 -5.90
CA ARG A 26 -4.98 -21.42 -5.56
C ARG A 26 -6.26 -22.08 -6.06
N SER A 27 -7.41 -21.41 -5.96
CA SER A 27 -8.68 -21.89 -6.49
C SER A 27 -8.81 -21.76 -8.01
N LYS A 28 -7.79 -21.24 -8.71
CA LYS A 28 -7.81 -20.96 -10.16
C LYS A 28 -8.97 -20.05 -10.58
N THR A 29 -9.47 -19.22 -9.66
CA THR A 29 -10.51 -18.21 -9.92
C THR A 29 -9.94 -16.82 -10.12
N LEU A 30 -8.61 -16.68 -10.04
CA LEU A 30 -7.93 -15.44 -10.39
C LEU A 30 -7.89 -15.30 -11.92
N GLU A 31 -8.57 -14.28 -12.42
CA GLU A 31 -8.49 -13.90 -13.83
C GLU A 31 -7.13 -13.28 -14.17
N ALA A 32 -6.54 -13.80 -15.25
CA ALA A 32 -5.38 -13.22 -15.89
C ALA A 32 -5.77 -11.91 -16.60
N GLU A 33 -4.88 -10.93 -16.52
CA GLU A 33 -5.01 -9.67 -17.23
C GLU A 33 -4.67 -9.87 -18.72
N PRO A 34 -5.27 -9.07 -19.62
CA PRO A 34 -4.99 -9.19 -21.05
C PRO A 34 -3.48 -9.11 -21.35
N GLY A 35 -2.96 -10.11 -22.05
CA GLY A 35 -1.54 -10.18 -22.42
C GLY A 35 -0.59 -10.60 -21.29
N ARG A 36 -1.10 -11.11 -20.16
CA ARG A 36 -0.32 -11.66 -19.05
C ARG A 36 -0.75 -13.07 -18.71
N THR A 37 0.18 -13.85 -18.16
CA THR A 37 -0.14 -15.12 -17.51
C THR A 37 -0.86 -14.88 -16.19
N MET A 38 -1.58 -15.89 -15.67
CA MET A 38 -2.25 -15.79 -14.37
C MET A 38 -1.26 -15.45 -13.24
N MET A 39 -0.04 -16.01 -13.28
CA MET A 39 0.98 -15.74 -12.28
C MET A 39 1.52 -14.30 -12.38
N GLU A 40 1.79 -13.79 -13.58
CA GLU A 40 2.19 -12.38 -13.76
C GLU A 40 1.09 -11.41 -13.31
N SER A 41 -0.18 -11.76 -13.57
CA SER A 41 -1.32 -10.97 -13.08
C SER A 41 -1.47 -11.05 -11.56
N PHE A 42 -1.19 -12.19 -10.95
CA PHE A 42 -1.13 -12.32 -9.50
C PHE A 42 -0.03 -11.43 -8.92
N GLU A 43 1.19 -11.53 -9.42
CA GLU A 43 2.32 -10.70 -8.99
C GLU A 43 2.02 -9.21 -9.17
N ASN A 44 1.39 -8.83 -10.29
CA ASN A 44 1.02 -7.44 -10.52
C ASN A 44 -0.01 -6.96 -9.49
N LYS A 45 -1.08 -7.72 -9.26
CA LYS A 45 -2.13 -7.38 -8.27
C LYS A 45 -1.56 -7.29 -6.85
N VAL A 46 -0.69 -8.22 -6.46
CA VAL A 46 0.00 -8.17 -5.16
C VAL A 46 0.87 -6.92 -5.04
N ASN A 47 1.67 -6.61 -6.07
CA ASN A 47 2.48 -5.39 -6.09
C ASN A 47 1.62 -4.12 -5.98
N GLN A 48 0.48 -4.06 -6.67
CA GLN A 48 -0.43 -2.92 -6.55
C GLN A 48 -0.94 -2.74 -5.12
N VAL A 49 -1.37 -3.82 -4.46
CA VAL A 49 -1.86 -3.79 -3.07
C VAL A 49 -0.76 -3.30 -2.12
N LEU A 50 0.45 -3.86 -2.22
CA LEU A 50 1.57 -3.50 -1.34
C LEU A 50 2.06 -2.07 -1.57
N ASN A 51 2.16 -1.62 -2.82
CA ASN A 51 2.53 -0.24 -3.14
C ASN A 51 1.49 0.74 -2.60
N LYS A 52 0.20 0.45 -2.79
CA LYS A 52 -0.88 1.27 -2.23
C LYS A 52 -0.80 1.35 -0.70
N ALA A 53 -0.56 0.22 -0.03
CA ALA A 53 -0.41 0.19 1.42
C ALA A 53 0.76 1.06 1.90
N ARG A 54 1.90 0.98 1.21
CA ARG A 54 3.08 1.82 1.48
C ARG A 54 2.77 3.30 1.31
N ASP A 55 2.13 3.68 0.21
CA ASP A 55 1.85 5.08 -0.12
C ASP A 55 0.79 5.68 0.84
N ASP A 56 -0.24 4.90 1.20
CA ASP A 56 -1.24 5.26 2.20
C ASP A 56 -0.58 5.45 3.59
N ALA A 57 0.26 4.50 4.01
CA ALA A 57 1.00 4.59 5.28
C ALA A 57 1.93 5.80 5.33
N GLY A 58 2.65 6.09 4.23
CA GLY A 58 3.50 7.28 4.10
C GLY A 58 2.70 8.57 4.21
N THR A 59 1.54 8.62 3.55
CA THR A 59 0.61 9.77 3.62
C THR A 59 0.10 9.99 5.04
N PHE A 60 -0.28 8.93 5.76
CA PHE A 60 -0.71 9.03 7.15
C PHE A 60 0.42 9.47 8.07
N ALA A 61 1.64 8.96 7.86
CA ALA A 61 2.82 9.39 8.59
C ALA A 61 3.07 10.89 8.40
N GLN A 62 3.06 11.38 7.16
CA GLN A 62 3.22 12.81 6.85
C GLN A 62 2.13 13.69 7.47
N LYS A 63 0.87 13.24 7.44
CA LYS A 63 -0.27 13.94 8.07
C LYS A 63 -0.19 13.93 9.60
N GLY A 64 0.44 12.91 10.17
CA GLY A 64 0.69 12.80 11.61
C GLY A 64 1.82 13.68 12.13
N LEU A 65 2.63 14.26 11.25
CA LEU A 65 3.62 15.27 11.62
C LEU A 65 2.91 16.62 11.81
N ASP A 66 3.20 17.27 12.94
CA ASP A 66 2.76 18.64 13.22
C ASP A 66 3.18 19.57 12.06
N GLU A 67 2.33 20.54 11.73
CA GLU A 67 2.63 21.52 10.68
C GLU A 67 3.86 22.38 11.00
N ARG A 68 4.22 22.50 12.28
CA ARG A 68 5.43 23.17 12.74
C ARG A 68 6.71 22.33 12.58
N ASN A 69 6.63 21.14 12.01
CA ASN A 69 7.79 20.29 11.80
C ASN A 69 8.64 20.83 10.63
N ASN A 70 9.87 21.25 10.93
CA ASN A 70 10.83 21.79 9.95
C ASN A 70 11.10 20.83 8.77
N LEU A 71 10.98 19.51 8.95
CA LEU A 71 11.09 18.54 7.85
C LEU A 71 9.96 18.68 6.83
N LYS A 72 8.73 18.95 7.29
CA LYS A 72 7.57 19.15 6.40
C LYS A 72 7.71 20.47 5.64
N ALA A 73 8.23 21.51 6.29
CA ALA A 73 8.52 22.81 5.66
C ALA A 73 9.59 22.69 4.57
N MET A 74 10.69 21.97 4.83
CA MET A 74 11.76 21.73 3.85
C MET A 74 11.27 20.95 2.62
N VAL A 75 10.46 19.90 2.81
CA VAL A 75 9.90 19.11 1.70
C VAL A 75 8.88 19.94 0.90
N THR A 76 8.06 20.76 1.55
CA THR A 76 7.05 21.61 0.87
C THR A 76 7.71 22.73 0.07
N ALA A 77 8.81 23.30 0.57
CA ALA A 77 9.58 24.35 -0.10
C ALA A 77 10.41 23.84 -1.28
N GLY A 78 10.56 22.52 -1.45
CA GLY A 78 11.32 21.92 -2.54
C GLY A 78 12.83 22.17 -2.45
N SER A 79 13.34 22.74 -1.35
CA SER A 79 14.77 22.88 -1.11
C SER A 79 15.32 21.52 -0.68
N LYS A 80 15.97 20.81 -1.59
CA LYS A 80 16.93 19.78 -1.23
C LYS A 80 18.33 20.37 -1.21
#